data_AF-A0A7V4YYX6-F1
#
_entry.id   AF-A0A7V4YYX6-F1
#
_cell.length_a   1.000
_cell.length_b   1.000
_cell.length_c   1.000
_cell.angle_alpha   90.00
_cell.angle_beta   90.00
_cell.angle_gamma   90.00
#
_symmetry.space_group_name_H-M   'P 1'
#
loop_
_entity.id
_entity.type
_entity.pdbx_description
1 polymer ?
#
loop_
_entity_poly.entity_id
_entity_poly.type
_entity_poly.pdbx_seq_one_letter_code
_entity_poly.pdbx_strand_id
1 'polypeptide(L)'
;QDDQWLTERRFYTDKRILVGQWYDEGNMALIEDVLDDYGQTDDHVLLYGVYARRGLLNQAATVLASLPEGNLQEIWYKSVQATYLQFLAAPGQFQPSHAQDSLLELAGATIFPVGANARTLYYLLHGVWLEPEIEEESEERQATTETFSVAANLMLLPNPADETVQVLLPGDHSDGFIRVVDMLGKTVQELQITGPQMRLPTASLPPGIYIVQHLSPDGKLLAANKLTIQH
;
A
#
# COMPACT_ATOMS: atom_id res chain seq x y z
N GLN A 1 9.50 19.26 5.21
CA GLN A 1 8.30 18.41 5.26
C GLN A 1 8.66 16.92 5.21
N ASP A 2 9.75 16.51 4.53
CA ASP A 2 10.18 15.10 4.48
C ASP A 2 10.68 14.49 5.80
N ASP A 3 11.26 15.29 6.71
CA ASP A 3 11.77 14.78 8.00
C ASP A 3 10.67 14.38 9.02
N GLN A 4 9.49 15.01 8.96
CA GLN A 4 8.38 14.65 9.86
C GLN A 4 7.81 13.27 9.50
N TRP A 5 7.65 12.99 8.22
CA TRP A 5 7.14 11.70 7.74
C TRP A 5 8.05 10.52 8.09
N LEU A 6 9.37 10.69 7.97
CA LEU A 6 10.35 9.66 8.37
C LEU A 6 10.34 9.41 9.88
N THR A 7 10.14 10.46 10.68
CA THR A 7 10.09 10.38 12.14
C THR A 7 8.81 9.68 12.61
N GLU A 8 7.66 10.03 12.02
CA GLU A 8 6.38 9.37 12.29
C GLU A 8 6.40 7.90 11.89
N ARG A 9 6.91 7.56 10.69
CA ARG A 9 6.95 6.17 10.22
C ARG A 9 7.86 5.27 11.06
N ARG A 10 8.99 5.79 11.54
CA ARG A 10 9.84 5.08 12.51
C ARG A 10 9.08 4.85 13.82
N PHE A 11 8.43 5.89 14.35
CA PHE A 11 7.63 5.78 15.56
C PHE A 11 6.51 4.71 15.46
N TYR A 12 5.75 4.63 14.35
CA TYR A 12 4.72 3.59 14.18
C TYR A 12 5.29 2.18 14.02
N THR A 13 6.42 2.04 13.33
CA THR A 13 7.09 0.73 13.16
C THR A 13 7.60 0.24 14.51
N ASP A 14 8.22 1.13 15.28
CA ASP A 14 8.72 0.84 16.62
C ASP A 14 7.56 0.51 17.59
N LYS A 15 6.43 1.22 17.48
CA LYS A 15 5.23 0.97 18.29
C LYS A 15 4.67 -0.44 18.10
N ARG A 16 4.48 -0.92 16.86
CA ARG A 16 3.96 -2.27 16.62
C ARG A 16 4.91 -3.36 17.14
N ILE A 17 6.22 -3.12 17.05
CA ILE A 17 7.24 -4.03 17.59
C ILE A 17 7.13 -4.07 19.13
N LEU A 18 7.04 -2.91 19.78
CA LEU A 18 6.87 -2.81 21.24
C LEU A 18 5.59 -3.47 21.72
N VAL A 19 4.46 -3.22 21.05
CA VAL A 19 3.18 -3.90 21.35
C VAL A 19 3.33 -5.42 21.23
N GLY A 20 4.01 -5.92 20.21
CA GLY A 20 4.29 -7.34 20.06
C GLY A 20 5.13 -7.90 21.22
N GLN A 21 6.19 -7.20 21.61
CA GLN A 21 7.03 -7.59 22.74
C GLN A 21 6.25 -7.60 24.07
N TRP A 22 5.54 -6.52 24.38
CA TRP A 22 4.71 -6.45 25.60
C TRP A 22 3.57 -7.44 25.58
N TYR A 23 3.05 -7.76 24.40
CA TYR A 23 2.09 -8.84 24.24
C TYR A 23 2.71 -10.16 24.65
N ASP A 24 3.92 -10.50 24.23
CA ASP A 24 4.56 -11.76 24.64
C ASP A 24 4.91 -11.79 26.14
N GLU A 25 5.27 -10.64 26.70
CA GLU A 25 5.56 -10.46 28.14
C GLU A 25 4.29 -10.43 29.03
N GLY A 26 3.10 -10.32 28.43
CA GLY A 26 1.84 -10.20 29.17
C GLY A 26 1.60 -8.84 29.83
N ASN A 27 2.32 -7.81 29.39
CA ASN A 27 2.24 -6.47 29.96
C ASN A 27 1.12 -5.64 29.32
N MET A 28 -0.13 -5.99 29.63
CA MET A 28 -1.32 -5.33 29.08
C MET A 28 -1.41 -3.85 29.42
N ALA A 29 -0.92 -3.44 30.60
CA ALA A 29 -0.97 -2.04 31.01
C ALA A 29 -0.15 -1.13 30.08
N LEU A 30 1.04 -1.57 29.64
CA LEU A 30 1.84 -0.81 28.68
C LEU A 30 1.23 -0.76 27.29
N ILE A 31 0.56 -1.85 26.87
CA ILE A 31 -0.14 -1.89 25.58
C ILE A 31 -1.32 -0.91 25.59
N GLU A 32 -2.11 -0.92 26.66
CA GLU A 32 -3.23 0.01 26.83
C GLU A 32 -2.72 1.45 26.88
N ASP A 33 -1.72 1.75 27.71
CA ASP A 33 -1.13 3.09 27.82
C ASP A 33 -0.65 3.63 26.46
N VAL A 34 0.01 2.82 25.64
CA VAL A 34 0.52 3.29 24.34
C VAL A 34 -0.55 3.39 23.25
N LEU A 35 -1.64 2.63 23.36
CA LEU A 35 -2.69 2.56 22.33
C LEU A 35 -3.96 3.36 22.67
N ASP A 36 -4.18 3.71 23.94
CA ASP A 36 -5.31 4.51 24.41
C ASP A 36 -5.01 6.03 24.33
N ASP A 37 -3.73 6.42 24.36
CA ASP A 37 -3.29 7.83 24.40
C ASP A 37 -3.43 8.57 23.04
N TYR A 38 -3.70 7.85 21.95
CA TYR A 38 -3.77 8.45 20.62
C TYR A 38 -5.04 7.98 19.93
N GLY A 39 -6.04 8.86 19.85
CA GLY A 39 -7.35 8.64 19.21
C GLY A 39 -7.31 8.41 17.69
N GLN A 40 -6.29 7.69 17.22
CA GLN A 40 -6.13 7.21 15.86
C GLN A 40 -6.82 5.86 15.72
N THR A 41 -7.60 5.73 14.66
CA THR A 41 -8.36 4.51 14.35
C THR A 41 -7.48 3.26 14.29
N ASP A 42 -6.26 3.37 13.75
CA ASP A 42 -5.33 2.26 13.62
C ASP A 42 -4.88 1.69 14.97
N ASP A 43 -4.78 2.53 16.00
CA ASP A 43 -4.36 2.11 17.34
C ASP A 43 -5.49 1.39 18.06
N HIS A 44 -6.72 1.87 17.91
CA HIS A 44 -7.90 1.15 18.41
C HIS A 44 -8.11 -0.17 17.68
N VAL A 45 -7.84 -0.25 16.37
CA VAL A 45 -7.87 -1.50 15.60
C VAL A 45 -6.85 -2.51 16.15
N LEU A 46 -5.63 -2.04 16.47
CA LEU A 46 -4.60 -2.89 17.07
C LEU A 46 -4.97 -3.35 18.49
N LEU A 47 -5.49 -2.43 19.32
CA LEU A 47 -5.92 -2.72 20.68
C LEU A 47 -7.09 -3.71 20.70
N TYR A 48 -8.05 -3.56 19.78
CA TYR A 48 -9.11 -4.55 19.54
C TYR A 48 -8.51 -5.94 19.28
N GLY A 49 -7.53 -6.03 18.38
CA GLY A 49 -6.89 -7.31 18.01
C GLY A 49 -6.19 -7.96 19.20
N VAL A 50 -5.52 -7.16 20.04
CA VAL A 50 -4.88 -7.62 21.28
C VAL A 50 -5.91 -8.20 22.24
N TYR A 51 -7.01 -7.48 22.52
CA TYR A 51 -8.05 -7.96 23.42
C TYR A 51 -8.73 -9.23 22.91
N ALA A 52 -9.09 -9.27 21.61
CA ALA A 52 -9.71 -10.45 21.00
C ALA A 52 -8.80 -11.68 21.12
N ARG A 53 -7.50 -11.54 20.83
CA ARG A 53 -6.53 -12.65 20.89
C ARG A 53 -6.28 -13.15 22.32
N ARG A 54 -6.44 -12.28 23.32
CA ARG A 54 -6.34 -12.62 24.74
C ARG A 54 -7.62 -13.22 25.32
N GLY A 55 -8.71 -13.31 24.54
CA GLY A 55 -10.02 -13.74 25.03
C GLY A 55 -10.73 -12.71 25.91
N LEU A 56 -10.25 -11.45 25.90
CA LEU A 56 -10.85 -10.32 26.62
C LEU A 56 -12.00 -9.73 25.79
N LEU A 57 -13.04 -10.53 25.57
CA LEU A 57 -14.08 -10.25 24.57
C LEU A 57 -14.91 -9.01 24.89
N ASN A 58 -15.14 -8.71 26.17
CA ASN A 58 -15.88 -7.51 26.58
C ASN A 58 -15.10 -6.23 26.26
N GLN A 59 -13.79 -6.22 26.56
CA GLN A 59 -12.91 -5.10 26.23
C GLN A 59 -12.80 -4.93 24.72
N ALA A 60 -12.64 -6.04 23.99
CA ALA A 60 -12.62 -6.02 22.52
C ALA A 60 -13.92 -5.42 21.96
N ALA A 61 -15.09 -5.80 22.49
CA ALA A 61 -16.38 -5.25 22.06
C ALA A 61 -16.49 -3.75 22.33
N THR A 62 -16.00 -3.26 23.47
CA THR A 62 -15.98 -1.83 23.81
C THR A 62 -15.11 -1.03 22.84
N VAL A 63 -13.89 -1.49 22.56
CA VAL A 63 -13.00 -0.83 21.58
C VAL A 63 -13.59 -0.90 20.19
N LEU A 64 -14.17 -2.03 19.80
CA LEU A 64 -14.80 -2.17 18.50
C LEU A 64 -15.95 -1.16 18.32
N ALA A 65 -16.77 -0.96 19.36
CA ALA A 65 -17.88 -0.03 19.33
C ALA A 65 -17.41 1.43 19.16
N SER A 66 -16.22 1.79 19.64
CA SER A 66 -15.66 3.15 19.55
C SER A 66 -15.06 3.48 18.18
N LEU A 67 -14.85 2.49 17.31
CA LEU A 67 -14.34 2.73 15.96
C LEU A 67 -15.32 3.56 15.11
N PRO A 68 -14.81 4.40 14.18
CA PRO A 68 -15.64 5.23 13.31
C PRO A 68 -16.50 4.38 12.35
N GLU A 69 -17.54 5.01 11.80
CA GLU A 69 -18.48 4.46 10.80
C GLU A 69 -18.75 5.47 9.68
N GLY A 70 -17.74 6.28 9.33
CA GLY A 70 -17.85 7.34 8.34
C GLY A 70 -17.93 6.84 6.90
N ASN A 71 -17.54 5.59 6.64
CA ASN A 71 -17.61 4.99 5.31
C ASN A 71 -17.96 3.49 5.35
N LEU A 72 -18.23 2.93 4.17
CA LEU A 72 -18.68 1.55 4.02
C LEU A 72 -17.63 0.52 4.52
N GLN A 73 -16.34 0.78 4.34
CA GLN A 73 -15.29 -0.14 4.79
C GLN A 73 -15.22 -0.19 6.31
N GLU A 74 -15.38 0.95 6.99
CA GLU A 74 -15.43 1.03 8.44
C GLU A 74 -16.65 0.28 9.01
N ILE A 75 -17.82 0.47 8.39
CA ILE A 75 -19.06 -0.24 8.76
C ILE A 75 -18.89 -1.75 8.59
N TRP A 76 -18.33 -2.19 7.46
CA TRP A 76 -18.04 -3.60 7.21
C TRP A 76 -17.02 -4.15 8.19
N TYR A 77 -15.94 -3.42 8.46
CA TYR A 77 -14.93 -3.84 9.41
C TYR A 77 -15.56 -4.10 10.78
N LYS A 78 -16.33 -3.14 11.31
CA LYS A 78 -17.01 -3.30 12.60
C LYS A 78 -17.95 -4.51 12.61
N SER A 79 -18.72 -4.69 11.54
CA SER A 79 -19.71 -5.76 11.46
C SER A 79 -19.05 -7.16 11.35
N VAL A 80 -17.97 -7.28 10.58
CA VAL A 80 -17.18 -8.51 10.45
C VAL A 80 -16.51 -8.86 11.78
N GLN A 81 -15.86 -7.88 12.42
CA GLN A 81 -15.19 -8.09 13.71
C GLN A 81 -16.17 -8.38 14.85
N ALA A 82 -17.38 -7.80 14.82
CA ALA A 82 -18.43 -8.12 15.79
C ALA A 82 -18.91 -9.57 15.63
N THR A 83 -19.02 -10.04 14.38
CA THR A 83 -19.33 -11.45 14.09
C THR A 83 -18.19 -12.36 14.57
N TYR A 84 -16.93 -11.95 14.39
CA TYR A 84 -15.79 -12.69 14.90
C TYR A 84 -15.80 -12.81 16.43
N LEU A 85 -16.15 -11.75 17.16
CA LEU A 85 -16.28 -11.82 18.63
C LEU A 85 -17.37 -12.80 19.08
N GLN A 86 -18.50 -12.88 18.36
CA GLN A 86 -19.55 -13.85 18.65
C GLN A 86 -19.06 -15.29 18.40
N PHE A 87 -18.31 -15.50 17.32
CA PHE A 87 -17.65 -16.76 17.03
C PHE A 87 -16.68 -17.17 18.14
N LEU A 88 -15.83 -16.24 18.60
CA LEU A 88 -14.90 -16.48 19.71
C LEU A 88 -15.60 -16.75 21.05
N ALA A 89 -16.77 -16.16 21.28
CA ALA A 89 -17.55 -16.36 22.51
C ALA A 89 -18.19 -17.74 22.59
N ALA A 90 -18.45 -18.40 21.45
CA ALA A 90 -19.07 -19.72 21.40
C ALA A 90 -18.38 -20.64 20.36
N PRO A 91 -17.11 -21.03 20.56
CA PRO A 91 -16.36 -21.83 19.58
C PRO A 91 -17.04 -23.17 19.30
N GLY A 92 -17.29 -23.47 18.03
CA GLY A 92 -17.96 -24.70 17.58
C GLY A 92 -19.47 -24.76 17.81
N GLN A 93 -20.06 -23.76 18.46
CA GLN A 93 -21.51 -23.63 18.66
C GLN A 93 -22.10 -22.43 17.92
N PHE A 94 -21.28 -21.42 17.64
CA PHE A 94 -21.71 -20.25 16.90
C PHE A 94 -22.15 -20.63 15.49
N GLN A 95 -23.37 -20.24 15.14
CA GLN A 95 -23.89 -20.29 13.78
C GLN A 95 -24.21 -18.86 13.35
N PRO A 96 -23.61 -18.35 12.27
CA PRO A 96 -23.94 -17.03 11.76
C PRO A 96 -25.40 -16.98 11.32
N SER A 97 -26.05 -15.85 11.55
CA SER A 97 -27.34 -15.57 10.94
C SER A 97 -27.18 -15.38 9.43
N HIS A 98 -28.27 -15.53 8.67
CA HIS A 98 -28.25 -15.29 7.23
C HIS A 98 -27.72 -13.89 6.85
N ALA A 99 -28.05 -12.86 7.63
CA ALA A 99 -27.54 -11.51 7.41
C ALA A 99 -26.02 -11.39 7.64
N GLN A 100 -25.47 -12.12 8.60
CA GLN A 100 -24.03 -12.17 8.84
C GLN A 100 -23.31 -12.91 7.72
N ASP A 101 -23.88 -14.01 7.23
CA ASP A 101 -23.32 -14.74 6.09
C ASP A 101 -23.28 -13.88 4.82
N SER A 102 -24.40 -13.23 4.47
CA SER A 102 -24.45 -12.32 3.32
C SER A 102 -23.44 -11.17 3.44
N LEU A 103 -23.25 -10.64 4.65
CA LEU A 103 -22.24 -9.61 4.90
C LEU A 103 -20.82 -10.15 4.68
N LEU A 104 -20.51 -11.35 5.18
CA LEU A 104 -19.18 -11.95 5.02
C LEU A 104 -18.87 -12.26 3.56
N GLU A 105 -19.85 -12.71 2.79
CA GLU A 105 -19.71 -12.91 1.34
C GLU A 105 -19.46 -11.57 0.63
N LEU A 106 -20.28 -10.56 0.91
CA LEU A 106 -20.15 -9.24 0.28
C LEU A 106 -18.81 -8.57 0.62
N ALA A 107 -18.44 -8.54 1.90
CA ALA A 107 -17.17 -7.96 2.33
C ALA A 107 -15.99 -8.82 1.83
N GLY A 108 -16.13 -10.14 1.83
CA GLY A 108 -15.12 -11.10 1.40
C GLY A 108 -14.83 -11.08 -0.10
N ALA A 109 -15.76 -10.61 -0.93
CA ALA A 109 -15.50 -10.36 -2.35
C ALA A 109 -14.53 -9.20 -2.59
N THR A 110 -14.39 -8.27 -1.63
CA THR A 110 -13.60 -7.05 -1.83
C THR A 110 -12.09 -7.26 -1.73
N ILE A 111 -11.32 -6.42 -2.43
CA ILE A 111 -9.85 -6.38 -2.33
C ILE A 111 -9.33 -5.60 -1.10
N PHE A 112 -10.22 -4.92 -0.38
CA PHE A 112 -9.85 -4.12 0.79
C PHE A 112 -9.40 -4.99 1.98
N PRO A 113 -8.66 -4.43 2.97
CA PRO A 113 -8.23 -5.18 4.14
C PRO A 113 -9.35 -5.90 4.90
N VAL A 114 -10.55 -5.31 4.94
CA VAL A 114 -11.74 -5.95 5.53
C VAL A 114 -12.13 -7.25 4.83
N GLY A 115 -11.90 -7.36 3.51
CA GLY A 115 -12.18 -8.58 2.76
C GLY A 115 -11.32 -9.75 3.22
N ALA A 116 -10.05 -9.53 3.55
CA ALA A 116 -9.21 -10.60 4.11
C ALA A 116 -9.75 -11.14 5.45
N ASN A 117 -10.24 -10.24 6.32
CA ASN A 117 -10.87 -10.64 7.59
C ASN A 117 -12.16 -11.44 7.35
N ALA A 118 -13.02 -10.96 6.44
CA ALA A 118 -14.28 -11.62 6.10
C ALA A 118 -14.05 -13.02 5.50
N ARG A 119 -13.12 -13.15 4.54
CA ARG A 119 -12.75 -14.45 3.94
C ARG A 119 -12.21 -15.43 4.98
N THR A 120 -11.34 -14.96 5.87
CA THR A 120 -10.78 -15.81 6.95
C THR A 120 -11.88 -16.31 7.86
N LEU A 121 -12.79 -15.42 8.30
CA LEU A 121 -13.90 -15.81 9.17
C LEU A 121 -14.88 -16.75 8.45
N TYR A 122 -15.21 -16.48 7.19
CA TYR A 122 -16.09 -17.35 6.40
C TYR A 122 -15.49 -18.75 6.24
N TYR A 123 -14.18 -18.85 5.98
CA TYR A 123 -13.49 -20.14 5.93
C TYR A 123 -13.52 -20.86 7.28
N LEU A 124 -13.34 -20.16 8.40
CA LEU A 124 -13.42 -20.76 9.74
C LEU A 124 -14.83 -21.28 10.07
N LEU A 125 -15.88 -20.62 9.58
CA LEU A 125 -17.27 -20.99 9.84
C LEU A 125 -17.76 -22.12 8.94
N HIS A 126 -17.39 -22.08 7.66
CA HIS A 126 -17.99 -22.92 6.61
C HIS A 126 -17.02 -23.92 5.99
N GLY A 127 -15.71 -23.76 6.20
CA GLY A 127 -14.67 -24.54 5.51
C GLY A 127 -14.53 -24.19 4.02
N VAL A 128 -15.17 -23.11 3.57
CA VAL A 128 -15.18 -22.66 2.18
C VAL A 128 -14.31 -21.41 2.06
N TRP A 129 -13.37 -21.44 1.11
CA TRP A 129 -12.57 -20.27 0.78
C TRP A 129 -13.33 -19.40 -0.23
N LEU A 130 -13.64 -18.17 0.16
CA LEU A 130 -14.18 -17.17 -0.75
C LEU A 130 -13.04 -16.61 -1.59
N GLU A 131 -13.12 -16.80 -2.91
CA GLU A 131 -12.20 -16.12 -3.82
C GLU A 131 -12.54 -14.62 -3.84
N PRO A 132 -11.54 -13.73 -3.67
CA PRO A 132 -11.77 -12.32 -3.93
C PRO A 132 -12.28 -12.15 -5.35
N GLU A 133 -13.20 -11.22 -5.54
CA GLU A 133 -13.50 -10.73 -6.88
C GLU A 133 -12.26 -9.96 -7.32
N ILE A 134 -11.38 -10.68 -8.01
CA ILE A 134 -10.37 -10.07 -8.84
C ILE A 134 -11.21 -9.51 -9.97
N GLU A 135 -11.28 -8.18 -10.11
CA GLU A 135 -11.77 -7.59 -11.35
C GLU A 135 -10.99 -8.29 -12.46
N GLU A 136 -11.67 -9.16 -13.23
CA GLU A 136 -11.08 -9.68 -14.45
C GLU A 136 -10.81 -8.44 -15.28
N GLU A 137 -9.54 -8.05 -15.38
CA GLU A 137 -9.06 -7.12 -16.39
C GLU A 137 -9.40 -7.74 -17.75
N SER A 138 -10.65 -7.58 -18.18
CA SER A 138 -11.13 -7.74 -19.54
C SER A 138 -10.75 -6.50 -20.36
N GLU A 139 -9.54 -6.02 -20.11
CA GLU A 139 -8.84 -5.01 -20.89
C GLU A 139 -7.39 -5.48 -20.97
N GLU A 140 -6.88 -5.61 -22.20
CA GLU A 140 -5.46 -5.80 -22.50
C GLU A 140 -4.59 -4.92 -21.60
N ARG A 141 -4.01 -5.45 -20.52
CA ARG A 141 -3.05 -4.78 -19.61
C ARG A 141 -3.04 -3.26 -19.74
N GLN A 142 -4.11 -2.60 -19.31
CA GLN A 142 -4.04 -1.18 -19.05
C GLN A 142 -3.28 -1.03 -17.75
N ALA A 143 -1.99 -0.73 -17.87
CA ALA A 143 -1.15 -0.37 -16.75
C ALA A 143 -1.86 0.71 -15.93
N THR A 144 -2.37 0.34 -14.76
CA THR A 144 -2.84 1.27 -13.73
C THR A 144 -1.60 2.02 -13.23
N THR A 145 -1.28 3.06 -14.00
CA THR A 145 -0.46 4.15 -13.56
C THR A 145 -1.26 4.78 -12.43
N GLU A 146 -0.77 4.66 -11.20
CA GLU A 146 -1.19 5.57 -10.14
C GLU A 146 -1.20 6.98 -10.74
N THR A 147 -2.37 7.60 -10.79
CA THR A 147 -2.49 9.01 -11.17
C THR A 147 -1.88 9.86 -10.06
N PHE A 148 -0.55 9.84 -9.96
CA PHE A 148 0.15 11.10 -10.08
C PHE A 148 -0.28 11.67 -11.42
N SER A 149 -0.88 12.85 -11.42
CA SER A 149 -0.96 13.65 -12.64
C SER A 149 0.47 13.95 -13.11
N VAL A 150 1.11 12.99 -13.77
CA VAL A 150 2.29 13.19 -14.59
C VAL A 150 1.75 13.82 -15.85
N ALA A 151 1.68 15.15 -15.80
CA ALA A 151 1.43 15.96 -16.97
C ALA A 151 2.51 15.61 -18.02
N ALA A 152 2.07 14.88 -19.04
CA ALA A 152 2.77 14.52 -20.26
C ALA A 152 4.03 13.63 -20.09
N ASN A 153 4.11 12.58 -20.90
CA ASN A 153 5.16 11.56 -20.83
C ASN A 153 6.41 12.00 -21.61
N LEU A 154 7.60 11.79 -21.03
CA LEU A 154 8.85 11.91 -21.78
C LEU A 154 8.97 10.76 -22.80
N MET A 155 9.45 11.05 -24.00
CA MET A 155 9.64 10.03 -25.05
C MET A 155 11.13 9.75 -25.28
N LEU A 156 11.46 8.48 -25.51
CA LEU A 156 12.82 8.00 -25.72
C LEU A 156 12.90 7.26 -27.06
N LEU A 157 13.69 7.76 -28.01
CA LEU A 157 13.77 7.25 -29.37
C LEU A 157 15.22 7.14 -29.86
N PRO A 158 15.70 6.00 -30.37
CA PRO A 158 15.02 4.70 -30.39
C PRO A 158 15.01 4.03 -29.01
N ASN A 159 14.07 3.11 -28.81
CA ASN A 159 14.04 2.21 -27.66
C ASN A 159 13.53 0.84 -28.13
N PRO A 160 14.36 -0.23 -28.13
CA PRO A 160 15.70 -0.29 -27.55
C PRO A 160 16.75 0.59 -28.25
N ALA A 161 17.72 1.05 -27.48
CA ALA A 161 18.79 1.93 -27.92
C ALA A 161 20.09 1.18 -28.14
N ASP A 162 20.86 1.69 -29.10
CA ASP A 162 22.25 1.32 -29.32
C ASP A 162 23.11 2.47 -28.78
N GLU A 163 23.84 3.21 -29.61
CA GLU A 163 24.82 4.22 -29.16
C GLU A 163 24.24 5.50 -28.54
N THR A 164 23.03 5.92 -28.95
CA THR A 164 22.39 7.15 -28.47
C THR A 164 20.87 7.05 -28.42
N VAL A 165 20.26 7.85 -27.53
CA VAL A 165 18.81 8.04 -27.41
C VAL A 165 18.47 9.51 -27.51
N GLN A 166 17.45 9.84 -28.30
CA GLN A 166 16.79 11.14 -28.26
C GLN A 166 15.76 11.15 -27.13
N VAL A 167 15.89 12.11 -26.23
CA VAL A 167 14.95 12.40 -25.16
C VAL A 167 14.10 13.58 -25.60
N LEU A 168 12.78 13.38 -25.67
CA LEU A 168 11.79 14.43 -25.94
C LEU A 168 11.04 14.72 -24.65
N LEU A 169 11.10 15.97 -24.20
CA LEU A 169 10.45 16.39 -22.97
C LEU A 169 8.99 16.75 -23.22
N PRO A 170 8.10 16.44 -22.27
CA PRO A 170 6.72 16.89 -22.30
C PRO A 170 6.63 18.42 -22.10
N GLY A 171 5.76 19.12 -22.84
CA GLY A 171 5.49 20.56 -22.64
C GLY A 171 6.68 21.49 -22.93
N ASP A 172 6.61 22.73 -22.43
CA ASP A 172 7.68 23.75 -22.57
C ASP A 172 8.79 23.61 -21.50
N HIS A 173 8.90 22.44 -20.88
CA HIS A 173 9.90 22.17 -19.84
C HIS A 173 11.30 22.15 -20.45
N SER A 174 12.11 23.14 -20.10
CA SER A 174 13.46 23.36 -20.65
C SER A 174 14.53 23.49 -19.56
N ASP A 175 14.16 23.24 -18.31
CA ASP A 175 15.00 23.35 -17.12
C ASP A 175 14.97 22.05 -16.31
N GLY A 176 16.03 21.81 -15.52
CA GLY A 176 16.19 20.59 -14.71
C GLY A 176 17.22 19.61 -15.26
N PHE A 177 17.07 18.34 -14.88
CA PHE A 177 18.05 17.28 -15.17
C PHE A 177 17.37 16.00 -15.65
N ILE A 178 18.04 15.31 -16.58
CA ILE A 178 17.77 13.91 -16.91
C ILE A 178 18.69 13.04 -16.07
N ARG A 179 18.11 12.12 -15.30
CA ARG A 179 18.83 11.11 -14.52
C ARG A 179 18.55 9.72 -15.07
N VAL A 180 19.60 8.94 -15.29
CA VAL A 180 19.50 7.54 -15.71
C VAL A 180 19.86 6.65 -14.54
N VAL A 181 18.99 5.71 -14.23
CA VAL A 181 19.09 4.82 -13.07
C VAL A 181 19.02 3.37 -13.52
N ASP A 182 19.86 2.50 -12.97
CA ASP A 182 19.79 1.06 -13.21
C ASP A 182 18.66 0.38 -12.42
N MET A 183 18.45 -0.92 -12.65
CA MET A 183 17.43 -1.72 -11.96
C MET A 183 17.63 -1.85 -10.44
N LEU A 184 18.82 -1.51 -9.93
CA LEU A 184 19.14 -1.51 -8.50
C LEU A 184 18.94 -0.12 -7.86
N GLY A 185 18.46 0.86 -8.64
CA GLY A 185 18.24 2.22 -8.16
C GLY A 185 19.51 3.09 -8.15
N LYS A 186 20.62 2.62 -8.72
CA LYS A 186 21.87 3.39 -8.79
C LYS A 186 21.86 4.33 -9.99
N THR A 187 22.11 5.62 -9.73
CA THR A 187 22.32 6.61 -10.79
C THR A 187 23.59 6.26 -11.57
N VAL A 188 23.43 6.04 -12.88
CA VAL A 188 24.55 5.75 -13.80
C VAL A 188 24.92 6.96 -14.66
N GLN A 189 24.00 7.91 -14.81
CA GLN A 189 24.24 9.14 -15.57
C GLN A 189 23.28 10.25 -15.14
N GLU A 190 23.75 11.50 -15.19
CA GLU A 190 22.91 12.68 -14.98
C GLU A 190 23.34 13.77 -15.97
N LEU A 191 22.38 14.42 -16.62
CA LEU A 191 22.61 15.44 -17.64
C LEU A 191 21.68 16.63 -17.41
N GLN A 192 22.20 17.85 -17.54
CA GLN A 192 21.36 19.04 -17.51
C GLN A 192 20.54 19.15 -18.80
N ILE A 193 19.27 19.56 -18.69
CA ILE A 193 18.40 19.79 -19.83
C ILE A 193 18.88 21.04 -20.57
N THR A 194 19.07 20.90 -21.89
CA THR A 194 19.52 21.98 -22.77
C THR A 194 18.44 22.46 -23.74
N GLY A 195 17.24 21.87 -23.68
CA GLY A 195 16.12 22.18 -24.57
C GLY A 195 15.05 21.08 -24.57
N PRO A 196 13.96 21.27 -25.33
CA PRO A 196 12.82 20.34 -25.38
C PRO A 196 13.17 18.97 -25.99
N GLN A 197 14.31 18.91 -26.70
CA GLN A 197 14.90 17.69 -27.20
C GLN A 197 16.40 17.67 -26.90
N MET A 198 16.90 16.52 -26.47
CA MET A 198 18.33 16.34 -26.22
C MET A 198 18.76 14.90 -26.56
N ARG A 199 20.07 14.70 -26.69
CA ARG A 199 20.65 13.37 -26.92
C ARG A 199 21.32 12.86 -25.66
N LEU A 200 20.93 11.66 -25.25
CA LEU A 200 21.55 10.88 -24.19
C LEU A 200 22.51 9.86 -24.84
N PRO A 201 23.83 9.97 -24.64
CA PRO A 201 24.77 8.96 -25.10
C PRO A 201 24.64 7.69 -24.24
N THR A 202 24.45 6.54 -24.88
CA THR A 202 24.23 5.24 -24.24
C THR A 202 25.35 4.23 -24.49
N ALA A 203 26.28 4.52 -25.41
CA ALA A 203 27.40 3.64 -25.79
C ALA A 203 28.28 3.11 -24.65
N SER A 204 28.36 3.82 -23.52
CA SER A 204 29.13 3.41 -22.35
C SER A 204 28.32 2.64 -21.31
N LEU A 205 27.01 2.48 -21.50
CA LEU A 205 26.11 1.78 -20.59
C LEU A 205 26.03 0.30 -21.00
N PRO A 206 26.17 -0.64 -20.05
CA PRO A 206 25.94 -2.06 -20.34
C PRO A 206 24.56 -2.34 -20.94
N PRO A 207 24.40 -3.41 -21.75
CA PRO A 207 23.08 -3.86 -22.17
C PRO A 207 22.21 -4.17 -20.95
N GLY A 208 20.97 -3.69 -20.97
CA GLY A 208 20.09 -3.79 -19.81
C GLY A 208 18.90 -2.86 -19.84
N ILE A 209 18.13 -2.88 -18.75
CA ILE A 209 16.98 -2.01 -18.54
C ILE A 209 17.38 -0.88 -17.59
N TYR A 210 17.00 0.34 -17.95
CA TYR A 210 17.24 1.56 -17.21
C TYR A 210 15.94 2.36 -17.07
N ILE A 211 15.88 3.18 -16.03
CA ILE A 211 14.83 4.20 -15.86
C ILE A 211 15.44 5.56 -16.12
N VAL A 212 14.88 6.29 -17.09
CA VAL A 212 15.24 7.67 -17.39
C VAL A 212 14.21 8.58 -16.71
N GLN A 213 14.69 9.46 -15.84
CA GLN A 213 13.91 10.35 -15.01
C GLN A 213 14.16 11.80 -15.45
N HIS A 214 13.10 12.56 -15.63
CA HIS A 214 13.14 14.01 -15.74
C HIS A 214 12.85 14.61 -14.37
N LEU A 215 13.82 15.36 -13.84
CA LEU A 215 13.76 16.02 -12.54
C LEU A 215 13.76 17.54 -12.73
N SER A 216 12.91 18.25 -11.99
CA SER A 216 12.99 19.71 -11.89
C SER A 216 14.27 20.16 -11.16
N PRO A 217 14.63 21.46 -11.23
CA PRO A 217 15.81 21.99 -10.54
C PRO A 217 15.84 21.77 -9.01
N ASP A 218 14.67 21.62 -8.38
CA ASP A 218 14.50 21.30 -6.96
C ASP A 218 14.53 19.78 -6.65
N GLY A 219 14.72 18.94 -7.67
CA GLY A 219 14.87 17.49 -7.53
C GLY A 219 13.57 16.69 -7.55
N LYS A 220 12.42 17.34 -7.76
CA LYS A 220 11.13 16.64 -7.88
C LYS A 220 11.05 15.87 -9.21
N LEU A 221 10.54 14.65 -9.14
CA LEU A 221 10.29 13.83 -10.34
C LEU A 221 9.12 14.42 -11.13
N LEU A 222 9.41 14.84 -12.37
CA LEU A 222 8.42 15.40 -13.29
C LEU A 222 7.90 14.35 -14.26
N ALA A 223 8.76 13.47 -14.79
CA ALA A 223 8.37 12.36 -15.65
C ALA A 223 9.41 11.23 -15.58
N ALA A 224 9.01 9.99 -15.88
CA ALA A 224 9.94 8.86 -16.02
C ALA A 224 9.55 7.96 -17.20
N ASN A 225 10.53 7.31 -17.83
CA ASN A 225 10.28 6.30 -18.85
C ASN A 225 11.38 5.23 -18.87
N LYS A 226 11.02 4.02 -19.29
CA LYS A 226 11.91 2.86 -19.35
C LYS A 226 12.74 2.90 -20.62
N LEU A 227 14.06 2.74 -20.49
CA LEU A 227 15.00 2.58 -21.60
C LEU A 227 15.58 1.16 -21.60
N THR A 228 15.62 0.53 -22.78
CA THR A 228 16.32 -0.74 -23.00
C THR A 228 17.54 -0.49 -23.86
N ILE A 229 18.72 -1.01 -23.49
CA ILE A 229 19.97 -0.89 -24.26
C ILE A 229 20.38 -2.27 -24.77
N GLN A 230 20.70 -2.36 -26.07
CA GLN A 230 21.02 -3.60 -26.78
C GLN A 230 22.18 -3.43 -27.78
N HIS A 231 23.36 -3.03 -27.28
CA HIS A 231 24.58 -3.09 -28.09
C HIS A 231 24.92 -4.53 -28.51
#